data_AF-A0A2G2G134-F1
#
_entry.id   AF-A0A2G2G134-F1
#
_cell.length_a   1.000
_cell.length_b   1.000
_cell.length_c   1.000
_cell.angle_alpha   90.00
_cell.angle_beta   90.00
_cell.angle_gamma   90.00
#
_symmetry.space_group_name_H-M   'P 1'
#
loop_
_entity.id
_entity.type
_entity.pdbx_description
1 polymer ?
#
loop_
_entity_poly.entity_id
_entity_poly.type
_entity_poly.pdbx_seq_one_letter_code
_entity_poly.pdbx_strand_id
1 'polypeptide(L)' 'MAKNKKKVINLSEQNITFVENERHIKIISFNPNTMEVEVSISETGEKTKKVTKLPFAHLSKDIKKLIKPN' A
#
# COMPACT_ATOMS: atom_id res chain seq x y z
N MET A 1 -17.50 23.15 -10.93
CA MET A 1 -16.09 23.13 -10.46
C MET A 1 -15.67 21.69 -10.24
N ALA A 2 -14.91 21.09 -11.17
CA ALA A 2 -14.43 19.72 -11.01
C ALA A 2 -13.30 19.74 -9.97
N LYS A 3 -13.53 19.17 -8.78
CA LYS A 3 -12.48 18.97 -7.77
C LYS A 3 -11.37 18.16 -8.43
N ASN A 4 -10.17 18.73 -8.57
CA ASN A 4 -8.99 18.02 -9.08
C ASN A 4 -8.72 16.79 -8.19
N LYS A 5 -9.25 15.63 -8.60
CA LYS A 5 -8.93 14.36 -7.96
C LYS A 5 -7.45 14.11 -8.17
N LYS A 6 -6.72 13.92 -7.07
CA LYS A 6 -5.30 13.57 -7.14
C LYS A 6 -5.18 12.21 -7.84
N LYS A 7 -4.19 12.03 -8.72
CA LYS A 7 -4.01 10.73 -9.38
C LYS A 7 -3.62 9.67 -8.35
N VAL A 8 -4.08 8.44 -8.56
CA VAL A 8 -3.58 7.28 -7.80
C VAL A 8 -2.10 7.13 -8.10
N ILE A 9 -1.30 6.97 -7.06
CA ILE A 9 0.15 6.86 -7.14
C ILE A 9 0.48 5.36 -7.19
N ASN A 10 1.03 4.90 -8.31
CA ASN A 10 1.51 3.53 -8.43
C ASN A 10 2.87 3.41 -7.73
N LEU A 11 2.99 2.45 -6.80
CA LEU A 11 4.18 2.20 -5.98
C LEU A 11 4.70 0.77 -6.15
N SER A 12 4.10 -0.01 -7.04
CA SER A 12 4.45 -1.41 -7.28
C SER A 12 5.90 -1.60 -7.74
N GLU A 13 6.46 -0.59 -8.41
CA GLU A 13 7.86 -0.53 -8.87
C GLU A 13 8.85 -0.21 -7.74
N GLN A 14 8.40 0.45 -6.66
CA GLN A 14 9.27 0.76 -5.51
C GLN A 14 9.58 -0.47 -4.66
N ASN A 15 8.92 -1.60 -4.93
CA ASN A 15 9.13 -2.87 -4.23
C ASN A 15 9.08 -2.74 -2.70
N ILE A 16 8.24 -1.83 -2.19
CA ILE A 16 8.05 -1.66 -0.75
C ILE A 16 7.33 -2.88 -0.21
N THR A 17 8.05 -3.69 0.55
CA THR A 17 7.54 -4.89 1.22
C THR A 17 7.85 -4.85 2.69
N PHE A 18 6.95 -5.38 3.50
CA PHE A 18 7.14 -5.56 4.93
C PHE A 18 6.47 -6.84 5.39
N VAL A 19 6.92 -7.37 6.53
CA VAL A 19 6.33 -8.57 7.13
C VAL A 19 5.50 -8.14 8.33
N GLU A 20 4.25 -8.59 8.38
CA GLU A 20 3.34 -8.33 9.49
C GLU A 20 2.59 -9.62 9.81
N ASN A 21 2.66 -10.09 11.07
CA ASN A 21 2.00 -11.33 11.51
C ASN A 21 2.31 -12.54 10.60
N GLU A 22 3.58 -12.75 10.23
CA GLU A 22 4.03 -13.82 9.32
C GLU A 22 3.51 -13.71 7.87
N ARG A 23 2.87 -12.59 7.53
CA ARG A 23 2.41 -12.27 6.18
C ARG A 23 3.37 -11.32 5.51
N HIS A 24 3.76 -11.64 4.29
CA HIS A 24 4.50 -10.71 3.42
C HIS A 24 3.50 -9.76 2.77
N ILE A 25 3.61 -8.47 3.08
CA ILE A 25 2.76 -7.42 2.56
C ILE A 25 3.59 -6.55 1.61
N LYS A 26 3.16 -6.48 0.35
CA LYS A 26 3.74 -5.62 -0.70
C LYS A 26 2.79 -4.49 -1.03
N ILE A 27 3.29 -3.25 -1.07
CA ILE A 27 2.49 -2.10 -1.48
C ILE A 27 2.43 -2.03 -3.01
N ILE A 28 1.22 -1.82 -3.53
CA ILE A 28 0.94 -1.71 -4.97
C ILE A 28 0.67 -0.26 -5.34
N SER A 29 -0.25 0.40 -4.66
CA SER A 29 -0.66 1.76 -5.01
C SER A 29 -1.17 2.53 -3.79
N PHE A 30 -1.13 3.85 -3.88
CA PHE A 30 -1.70 4.75 -2.88
C PHE A 30 -2.71 5.66 -3.55
N ASN A 31 -3.93 5.70 -3.00
CA ASN A 31 -4.98 6.60 -3.44
C ASN A 31 -5.06 7.81 -2.49
N PRO A 32 -4.49 8.97 -2.88
CA PRO A 32 -4.54 10.18 -2.07
C PRO A 32 -5.95 10.79 -1.93
N ASN A 33 -6.95 10.32 -2.69
CA ASN A 33 -8.33 10.80 -2.54
C ASN A 33 -9.07 10.06 -1.42
N THR A 34 -8.85 8.75 -1.28
CA THR A 34 -9.49 7.93 -0.23
C THR A 34 -8.58 7.70 0.96
N MET A 35 -7.30 8.09 0.88
CA MET A 35 -6.28 7.81 1.89
C MET A 35 -6.10 6.31 2.15
N GLU A 36 -6.27 5.50 1.09
CA GLU A 36 -6.13 4.05 1.12
C GLU A 36 -4.88 3.62 0.36
N VAL A 37 -4.27 2.55 0.83
CA VAL A 37 -3.13 1.89 0.20
C VAL A 37 -3.57 0.51 -0.22
N GLU A 38 -3.38 0.21 -1.49
CA GLU A 38 -3.60 -1.13 -2.02
C GLU A 38 -2.34 -1.96 -1.78
N VAL A 39 -2.52 -3.12 -1.18
CA VAL A 39 -1.44 -4.03 -0.81
C VAL A 39 -1.73 -5.45 -1.29
N SER A 40 -0.68 -6.17 -1.68
CA SER A 40 -0.71 -7.62 -1.90
C SER A 40 -0.16 -8.30 -0.65
N ILE A 41 -0.94 -9.18 -0.08
CA ILE A 41 -0.58 -10.01 1.07
C ILE A 41 -0.34 -11.43 0.55
N SER A 42 0.79 -12.02 0.92
CA SER A 42 1.12 -13.43 0.68
C SER A 42 1.60 -14.07 1.97
N GLU A 43 1.06 -15.23 2.29
CA GLU A 43 1.49 -16.04 3.43
C GLU A 43 2.56 -17.05 3.00
N THR A 44 3.53 -17.29 3.86
CA THR A 44 4.60 -18.26 3.61
C THR A 44 4.00 -19.67 3.56
N GLY A 45 3.98 -20.27 2.36
CA GLY A 45 3.35 -21.58 2.12
C GLY A 45 2.06 -21.51 1.31
N GLU A 46 1.48 -20.31 1.14
CA GLU A 46 0.33 -20.09 0.28
C GLU A 46 0.76 -19.52 -1.09
N LYS A 47 0.33 -20.18 -2.18
CA LYS A 47 0.57 -19.67 -3.55
C LYS A 47 -0.31 -18.46 -3.89
N THR A 48 -1.28 -18.17 -3.04
CA THR A 48 -2.31 -17.16 -3.22
C THR A 48 -1.85 -15.80 -2.72
N LYS A 49 -1.80 -14.83 -3.64
CA LYS A 49 -1.60 -13.42 -3.33
C LYS A 49 -2.97 -12.76 -3.19
N LYS A 50 -3.30 -12.27 -2.00
CA LYS A 50 -4.54 -11.53 -1.77
C LYS A 50 -4.27 -10.04 -1.92
N VAL A 51 -4.99 -9.38 -2.83
CA VAL A 51 -4.96 -7.92 -2.92
C VAL A 51 -6.05 -7.35 -2.03
N THR A 52 -5.68 -6.40 -1.17
CA THR A 52 -6.62 -5.72 -0.27
C THR A 52 -6.26 -4.24 -0.14
N LYS A 53 -7.20 -3.44 0.37
CA LYS A 53 -7.01 -2.01 0.62
C LYS A 53 -6.96 -1.79 2.12
N LEU A 54 -5.94 -1.07 2.56
CA LEU A 54 -5.74 -0.71 3.97
C LEU A 54 -5.74 0.81 4.13
N PRO A 55 -6.28 1.35 5.22
CA PRO A 55 -6.14 2.76 5.53
C PRO A 55 -4.66 3.14 5.67
N PHE A 56 -4.22 4.20 4.99
CA PHE A 56 -2.85 4.72 5.09
C PHE A 56 -2.46 5.02 6.55
N ALA A 57 -3.43 5.41 7.38
CA ALA A 57 -3.24 5.70 8.80
C ALA A 57 -2.76 4.49 9.62
N HIS A 58 -3.03 3.25 9.20
CA HIS A 58 -2.62 2.05 9.92
C HIS A 58 -1.19 1.61 9.61
N LEU A 59 -0.55 2.18 8.59
CA LEU A 59 0.83 1.82 8.23
C LEU A 59 1.84 2.40 9.22
N SER A 60 2.95 1.70 9.41
CA SER A 60 4.09 2.19 10.21
C SER A 60 4.64 3.51 9.67
N LYS A 61 5.23 4.33 10.55
CA LYS A 61 5.77 5.66 10.17
C LYS A 61 6.80 5.57 9.04
N ASP A 62 7.62 4.53 9.01
CA ASP A 62 8.65 4.33 7.99
C ASP A 62 8.03 4.05 6.61
N ILE A 63 7.02 3.18 6.56
CA ILE A 63 6.26 2.88 5.34
C ILE A 63 5.52 4.12 4.83
N LYS A 64 4.93 4.91 5.74
CA LYS A 64 4.25 6.17 5.38
C LYS A 64 5.19 7.16 4.70
N LYS A 65 6.45 7.27 5.17
CA LYS A 65 7.48 8.13 4.56
C LYS A 65 7.90 7.64 3.18
N LEU A 66 7.91 6.33 2.93
CA LEU A 66 8.21 5.77 1.60
C LEU A 66 7.10 6.03 0.59
N ILE A 67 5.84 5.85 1.00
CA ILE A 67 4.66 6.06 0.15
C ILE A 67 4.46 7.55 -0.17
N LYS A 68 4.64 8.39 0.84
CA LYS A 68 4.50 9.84 0.74
C LYS A 68 5.74 10.49 1.37
N PRO A 69 6.86 10.56 0.64
CA PRO A 69 8.01 11.36 1.05
C PRO A 69 7.54 12.81 1.02
N ASN A 70 7.53 13.43 2.18
CA ASN A 70 7.02 14.78 2.40
C ASN A 70 8.19 15.75 2.51
#